data_AF-A0A497JQJ1-F1
#
_entry.id   AF-A0A497JQJ1-F1
#
_cell.length_a   1.000
_cell.length_b   1.000
_cell.length_c   1.000
_cell.angle_alpha   90.00
_cell.angle_beta   90.00
_cell.angle_gamma   90.00
#
_symmetry.space_group_name_H-M   'P 1'
#
loop_
_entity.id
_entity.type
_entity.pdbx_description
1 polymer ?
#
loop_
_entity_poly.entity_id
_entity_poly.type
_entity_poly.pdbx_seq_one_letter_code
_entity_poly.pdbx_strand_id
1 'polypeptide(L)'
;PVPGTPLENREPPEIGSYRRLQLARFLIAEKLSRFEKMKFDEEGKITSFGVENRALKNVIQTGKPFQTSGCPNCNRPYYNEKPSGPIYNFPRPLTKSEIESVKRELRLHT
;
A
#
# COMPACT_ATOMS: atom_id res chain seq x y z
N PRO A 1 -15.52 -4.89 4.47
CA PRO A 1 -16.93 -5.29 4.74
C PRO A 1 -17.87 -4.11 4.42
N VAL A 2 -18.80 -4.32 3.50
CA VAL A 2 -19.83 -3.34 3.12
C VAL A 2 -21.20 -3.98 3.39
N PRO A 3 -22.12 -3.31 4.12
CA PRO A 3 -23.44 -3.86 4.40
C PRO A 3 -24.16 -4.31 3.13
N GLY A 4 -24.79 -5.49 3.16
CA GLY A 4 -25.49 -6.07 2.01
C GLY A 4 -24.60 -6.74 0.97
N THR A 5 -23.30 -6.91 1.23
CA THR A 5 -22.39 -7.67 0.35
C THR A 5 -22.09 -9.06 0.93
N PRO A 6 -21.66 -10.05 0.13
CA PRO A 6 -21.19 -11.34 0.64
C PRO A 6 -20.05 -11.25 1.67
N LEU A 7 -19.38 -10.10 1.74
CA LEU A 7 -18.29 -9.82 2.67
C LEU A 7 -18.71 -8.95 3.86
N GLU A 8 -20.01 -8.71 4.08
CA GLU A 8 -20.50 -7.83 5.14
C GLU A 8 -20.10 -8.29 6.55
N ASN A 9 -20.13 -9.60 6.79
CA ASN A 9 -19.84 -10.24 8.08
C ASN A 9 -18.37 -10.68 8.23
N ARG A 10 -17.49 -10.22 7.34
CA ARG A 10 -16.04 -10.49 7.44
C ARG A 10 -15.34 -9.33 8.11
N GLU A 11 -14.16 -9.60 8.67
CA GLU A 11 -13.27 -8.55 9.14
C GLU A 11 -12.63 -7.80 7.95
N PRO A 12 -12.36 -6.48 8.08
CA PRO A 12 -11.56 -5.77 7.10
C PRO A 12 -10.13 -6.34 7.09
N PRO A 13 -9.45 -6.33 5.92
CA PRO A 13 -8.05 -6.74 5.87
C PRO A 13 -7.18 -5.79 6.72
N GLU A 14 -6.09 -6.32 7.27
CA GLU A 14 -5.09 -5.50 7.95
C GLU A 14 -4.54 -4.41 7.01
N ILE A 15 -4.25 -3.23 7.56
CA ILE A 15 -3.66 -2.11 6.80
C ILE A 15 -2.38 -2.51 6.05
N GLY A 16 -1.59 -3.42 6.61
CA GLY A 16 -0.37 -3.92 5.98
C GLY A 16 -0.63 -4.61 4.63
N SER A 17 -1.77 -5.26 4.46
CA SER A 17 -2.16 -5.85 3.16
C SER A 17 -2.36 -4.77 2.11
N TYR A 18 -2.98 -3.66 2.50
CA TYR A 18 -3.14 -2.51 1.62
C TYR A 18 -1.79 -1.85 1.29
N ARG A 19 -0.90 -1.68 2.28
CA ARG A 19 0.46 -1.14 2.05
C ARG A 19 1.28 -1.95 1.07
N ARG A 20 1.25 -3.28 1.19
CA ARG A 20 1.94 -4.18 0.26
C ARG A 20 1.38 -4.04 -1.16
N LEU A 21 0.06 -3.96 -1.31
CA LEU A 21 -0.56 -3.81 -2.63
C LEU A 21 -0.25 -2.44 -3.26
N GLN A 22 -0.31 -1.36 -2.48
CA GLN A 22 0.09 -0.02 -2.91
C GLN A 22 1.53 0.00 -3.43
N LEU A 23 2.45 -0.61 -2.68
CA LEU A 23 3.86 -0.72 -3.05
C LEU A 23 4.05 -1.57 -4.31
N ALA A 24 3.40 -2.74 -4.40
CA ALA A 24 3.46 -3.60 -5.58
C ALA A 24 2.96 -2.89 -6.84
N ARG A 25 1.78 -2.25 -6.76
CA ARG A 25 1.18 -1.49 -7.86
C ARG A 25 2.10 -0.36 -8.32
N PHE A 26 2.70 0.37 -7.38
CA PHE A 26 3.65 1.44 -7.71
C PHE A 26 4.88 0.90 -8.44
N LEU A 27 5.50 -0.17 -7.94
CA LEU A 27 6.69 -0.77 -8.56
C LEU A 27 6.39 -1.28 -9.98
N ILE A 28 5.20 -1.83 -10.22
CA ILE A 28 4.77 -2.26 -11.55
C ILE A 28 4.55 -1.06 -12.47
N ALA A 29 3.83 -0.03 -12.00
CA ALA A 29 3.51 1.16 -12.78
C ALA A 29 4.78 1.93 -13.20
N GLU A 30 5.75 2.05 -12.30
CA GLU A 30 7.04 2.71 -12.56
C GLU A 30 8.05 1.79 -13.26
N LYS A 31 7.65 0.58 -13.69
CA LYS A 31 8.50 -0.41 -14.36
C LYS A 31 9.76 -0.80 -13.55
N LEU A 32 9.70 -0.67 -12.22
CA LEU A 32 10.76 -1.06 -11.29
C LEU A 32 10.71 -2.56 -10.95
N SER A 33 9.53 -3.17 -11.05
CA SER A 33 9.33 -4.61 -10.89
C SER A 33 8.16 -5.10 -11.75
N ARG A 34 7.92 -6.42 -11.73
CA ARG A 34 6.76 -7.06 -12.34
C ARG A 34 6.21 -8.16 -11.43
N PHE A 35 4.95 -8.53 -11.65
CA PHE A 35 4.26 -9.57 -10.89
C PHE A 35 5.05 -10.89 -10.84
N GLU A 36 5.67 -11.30 -11.96
CA GLU A 36 6.40 -12.57 -12.06
C GLU A 36 7.67 -12.61 -11.19
N LYS A 37 8.15 -11.47 -10.70
CA LYS A 37 9.29 -11.37 -9.78
C LYS A 37 8.86 -11.31 -8.32
N MET A 38 7.57 -11.16 -8.03
CA MET A 38 7.05 -11.07 -6.67
C MET A 38 6.89 -12.47 -6.08
N LYS A 39 7.12 -12.59 -4.77
CA LYS A 39 6.91 -13.84 -4.03
C LYS A 39 5.78 -13.67 -3.03
N PHE A 40 5.06 -14.77 -2.79
CA PHE A 40 3.90 -14.83 -1.93
C PHE A 40 4.07 -15.98 -0.93
N ASP A 41 3.56 -15.83 0.28
CA ASP A 41 3.41 -16.94 1.24
C ASP A 41 2.19 -17.82 0.91
N GLU A 42 1.93 -18.84 1.73
CA GLU A 42 0.84 -19.81 1.54
C GLU A 42 -0.55 -19.14 1.61
N GLU A 43 -0.65 -18.04 2.34
CA GLU A 43 -1.86 -17.21 2.46
C GLU A 43 -2.00 -16.17 1.33
N GLY A 44 -1.07 -16.14 0.37
CA GLY A 44 -1.09 -15.23 -0.77
C GLY A 44 -0.65 -13.80 -0.43
N LYS A 45 0.01 -13.58 0.71
CA LYS A 45 0.58 -12.29 1.11
C LYS A 45 1.96 -12.11 0.49
N ILE A 46 2.22 -10.91 -0.03
CA ILE A 46 3.50 -10.55 -0.66
C ILE A 46 4.62 -10.58 0.38
N THR A 47 5.62 -11.43 0.14
CA THR A 47 6.84 -11.55 0.95
C THR A 47 8.06 -10.93 0.29
N SER A 48 8.06 -10.79 -1.04
CA SER A 48 9.11 -10.11 -1.80
C SER A 48 8.56 -9.39 -3.01
N PHE A 49 9.13 -8.23 -3.33
CA PHE A 49 8.74 -7.41 -4.48
C PHE A 49 9.62 -7.60 -5.71
N GLY A 50 10.62 -8.50 -5.67
CA GLY A 50 11.51 -8.72 -6.81
C GLY A 50 12.43 -7.55 -7.13
N VAL A 51 12.76 -6.73 -6.12
CA VAL A 51 13.66 -5.58 -6.20
C VAL A 51 14.65 -5.58 -5.04
N GLU A 52 15.82 -4.98 -5.27
CA GLU A 52 16.86 -4.81 -4.26
C GLU A 52 16.34 -4.08 -3.01
N ASN A 53 16.72 -4.56 -1.82
CA ASN A 53 16.27 -4.01 -0.55
C ASN A 53 16.56 -2.50 -0.42
N ARG A 54 17.70 -2.04 -0.93
CA ARG A 54 18.06 -0.61 -0.94
C ARG A 54 17.12 0.21 -1.83
N ALA A 55 16.80 -0.30 -3.02
CA ALA A 55 15.87 0.35 -3.94
C ALA A 55 14.45 0.39 -3.36
N LEU A 56 13.99 -0.70 -2.75
CA LEU A 56 12.70 -0.78 -2.08
C LEU A 56 12.59 0.25 -0.93
N LYS A 57 13.62 0.32 -0.08
CA LYS A 57 13.70 1.31 1.01
C LYS A 57 13.64 2.74 0.48
N ASN A 58 14.36 3.04 -0.60
CA ASN A 58 14.33 4.36 -1.23
C ASN A 58 12.92 4.71 -1.75
N VAL A 59 12.24 3.76 -2.42
CA VAL A 59 10.87 3.95 -2.91
C VAL A 59 9.90 4.21 -1.75
N ILE A 60 9.96 3.43 -0.68
CA ILE A 60 9.12 3.63 0.52
C ILE A 60 9.38 5.02 1.12
N GLN A 61 10.65 5.43 1.21
CA GLN A 61 11.04 6.72 1.77
C GLN A 61 10.48 7.92 0.99
N THR A 62 10.16 7.77 -0.29
CA THR A 62 9.51 8.84 -1.06
C THR A 62 8.05 9.09 -0.64
N GLY A 63 7.40 8.11 -0.01
CA GLY A 63 5.97 8.14 0.31
C GLY A 63 5.04 8.07 -0.91
N LYS A 64 5.54 8.18 -2.15
CA LYS A 64 4.74 8.20 -3.38
C LYS A 64 3.83 6.97 -3.56
N PRO A 65 4.23 5.73 -3.22
CA PRO A 65 3.36 4.58 -3.36
C PRO A 65 2.04 4.68 -2.57
N PHE A 66 2.04 5.45 -1.49
CA PHE A 66 0.93 5.55 -0.55
C PHE A 66 0.06 6.79 -0.77
N GLN A 67 0.40 7.63 -1.74
CA GLN A 67 -0.37 8.81 -2.08
C GLN A 67 -1.56 8.46 -2.98
N THR A 68 -2.59 9.31 -2.95
CA THR A 68 -3.65 9.26 -3.96
C THR A 68 -3.03 9.41 -5.35
N SER A 69 -3.40 8.51 -6.27
CA SER A 69 -2.98 8.58 -7.67
C SER A 69 -4.20 8.80 -8.56
N GLY A 70 -4.05 9.56 -9.64
CA GLY A 70 -5.15 9.97 -10.50
C GLY A 70 -4.79 11.19 -11.37
N CYS A 71 -5.80 11.91 -11.85
CA CYS A 71 -5.59 13.16 -12.59
C CYS A 71 -4.83 14.19 -11.72
N PRO A 72 -4.09 15.15 -12.32
CA PRO A 72 -3.20 16.08 -11.60
C PRO A 72 -3.84 16.84 -10.44
N ASN A 73 -5.16 17.07 -10.50
CA ASN A 73 -5.92 17.81 -9.49
C ASN A 73 -6.92 16.91 -8.72
N CYS A 74 -6.86 15.59 -8.92
CA CYS A 74 -7.76 14.66 -8.24
C CYS A 74 -7.10 14.11 -6.98
N ASN A 75 -7.48 14.65 -5.83
CA ASN A 75 -6.97 14.26 -4.53
C ASN A 75 -8.03 13.58 -3.65
N ARG A 76 -9.10 13.01 -4.24
CA ARG A 76 -10.31 12.54 -3.54
C ARG A 76 -9.95 11.63 -2.36
N PRO A 77 -9.85 12.18 -1.13
CA PRO A 77 -9.52 11.39 0.03
C PRO A 77 -10.76 10.57 0.39
N TYR A 78 -10.59 9.47 1.11
CA TYR A 78 -11.73 8.67 1.58
C TYR A 78 -12.54 7.97 0.48
N TYR A 79 -11.94 7.74 -0.70
CA TYR A 79 -12.63 7.02 -1.77
C TYR A 79 -12.97 5.56 -1.39
N ASN A 80 -12.00 4.83 -0.82
CA ASN A 80 -12.14 3.43 -0.41
C ASN A 80 -11.86 3.21 1.08
N GLU A 81 -11.90 4.27 1.88
CA GLU A 81 -11.49 4.29 3.28
C GLU A 81 -12.45 5.17 4.09
N LYS A 82 -12.61 4.88 5.39
CA LYS A 82 -13.48 5.68 6.26
C LYS A 82 -12.74 6.95 6.72
N PRO A 83 -13.41 8.11 6.86
CA PRO A 83 -12.79 9.30 7.44
C PRO A 83 -12.22 9.09 8.85
N SER A 84 -12.80 8.17 9.63
CA SER A 84 -12.31 7.78 10.96
C SER A 84 -11.03 6.92 10.94
N GLY A 85 -10.54 6.55 9.75
CA GLY A 85 -9.27 5.86 9.56
C GLY A 85 -9.33 4.33 9.61
N PRO A 86 -8.17 3.67 9.47
CA PRO A 86 -6.86 4.29 9.21
C PRO A 86 -6.76 4.87 7.79
N ILE A 87 -5.86 5.84 7.58
CA ILE A 87 -5.69 6.47 6.26
C ILE A 87 -4.96 5.51 5.32
N TYR A 88 -5.60 5.16 4.22
CA TYR A 88 -5.14 4.30 3.15
C TYR A 88 -4.38 5.13 2.11
N ASN A 89 -4.94 6.25 1.63
CA ASN A 89 -4.33 7.05 0.57
C ASN A 89 -4.13 8.49 1.02
N PHE A 90 -2.88 8.94 1.02
CA PHE A 90 -2.55 10.29 1.45
C PHE A 90 -2.78 11.28 0.28
N PRO A 91 -3.64 12.30 0.42
CA PRO A 91 -3.93 13.27 -0.64
C PRO A 91 -2.79 14.29 -0.85
N ARG A 92 -1.67 14.11 -0.15
CA ARG A 92 -0.52 15.00 -0.07
C ARG A 92 0.74 14.18 0.18
N PRO A 93 1.94 14.77 0.01
CA PRO A 93 3.17 14.17 0.52
C PRO A 93 3.04 13.76 2.00
N LEU A 94 3.54 12.56 2.30
CA LEU A 94 3.56 12.03 3.66
C LEU A 94 4.61 12.79 4.48
N THR A 95 4.29 13.02 5.74
CA THR A 95 5.23 13.49 6.75
C THR A 95 6.21 12.37 7.12
N LYS A 96 7.31 12.72 7.78
CA LYS A 96 8.29 11.73 8.27
C LYS A 96 7.65 10.69 9.20
N SER A 97 6.77 11.11 10.12
CA SER A 97 6.10 10.20 11.05
C SER A 97 5.13 9.25 10.34
N GLU A 98 4.43 9.71 9.32
CA GLU A 98 3.55 8.88 8.49
C GLU A 98 4.36 7.84 7.70
N ILE A 99 5.51 8.21 7.14
CA ILE A 99 6.43 7.25 6.48
C ILE A 99 6.89 6.17 7.47
N GLU A 100 7.26 6.56 8.70
CA GLU A 100 7.65 5.58 9.72
C GLU A 100 6.47 4.69 10.14
N SER A 101 5.23 5.19 10.18
CA SER A 101 4.05 4.35 10.40
C SER A 101 3.87 3.33 9.29
N VAL A 102 3.96 3.76 8.04
CA VAL A 102 3.84 2.89 6.87
C VAL A 102 4.92 1.81 6.88
N LYS A 103 6.16 2.13 7.26
CA LYS A 103 7.24 1.14 7.41
C LYS A 103 6.89 0.06 8.44
N ARG A 104 6.31 0.44 9.58
CA ARG A 104 5.84 -0.51 10.60
C ARG A 104 4.67 -1.35 10.10
N GLU A 105 3.71 -0.73 9.42
CA GLU A 105 2.51 -1.37 8.85
C GLU A 105 2.84 -2.39 7.75
N LEU A 106 3.89 -2.12 6.96
CA LEU A 106 4.34 -3.02 5.89
C LEU A 106 4.71 -4.42 6.41
N ARG A 107 5.21 -4.52 7.67
CA ARG A 107 5.64 -5.77 8.33
C ARG A 107 6.44 -6.68 7.38
N LEU A 108 7.33 -6.08 6.59
CA LEU A 108 8.23 -6.85 5.74
C LEU A 108 9.27 -7.47 6.66
N HIS A 109 9.30 -8.80 6.71
CA HIS A 109 10.41 -9.53 7.31
C HIS A 109 11.63 -9.31 6.40
N THR A 110 12.33 -8.20 6.59
CA THR A 110 13.66 -7.96 5.99
C THR A 110 14.73 -8.62 6.81
#